data_AF-A0A421E2W9-F1
#
_entry.id   AF-A0A421E2W9-F1
#
_cell.length_a   1.000
_cell.length_b   1.000
_cell.length_c   1.000
_cell.angle_alpha   90.00
_cell.angle_beta   90.00
_cell.angle_gamma   90.00
#
_symmetry.space_group_name_H-M   'P 1'
#
loop_
_entity.id
_entity.type
_entity.pdbx_description
1 polymer ?
#
loop_
_entity_poly.entity_id
_entity_poly.type
_entity_poly.pdbx_seq_one_letter_code
_entity_poly.pdbx_strand_id
1 'polypeptide(L)'
;MDERTGVFRVYRVVNAVPHINLFDTDATRLYTVYQSGYGERQPAVDDLRTGDLVEATLGGDPDDSDEAWSLLSFERLDRVAMDFAVDAEIPAVAAALWEPGLERPASTVLEENGEQVAECFVQPRAPLPGGAFVPSVLTGLVPMESLLTELPGIGEPPTDAIFIDPDPPDADSYSRPYGVAVLFTAEADELLAEFRERYDLPADADNRPEYDPYGL
;
A
#
# COMPACT_ATOMS: atom_id res chain seq x y z
N MET A 1 7.15 28.80 -3.15
CA MET A 1 6.72 28.10 -1.91
C MET A 1 5.25 28.38 -1.63
N ASP A 2 4.45 27.32 -1.70
CA ASP A 2 3.01 27.21 -1.52
C ASP A 2 2.72 26.20 -0.39
N GLU A 3 1.53 26.27 0.20
CA GLU A 3 1.10 25.35 1.26
C GLU A 3 -0.14 24.55 0.83
N ARG A 4 -0.18 23.27 1.21
CA ARG A 4 -1.29 22.36 0.92
C ARG A 4 -1.70 21.64 2.18
N THR A 5 -2.95 21.82 2.59
CA THR A 5 -3.53 21.13 3.75
C THR A 5 -4.61 20.17 3.29
N GLY A 6 -4.62 18.97 3.85
CA GLY A 6 -5.58 17.93 3.51
C GLY A 6 -5.34 16.67 4.32
N VAL A 7 -6.05 15.61 3.90
CA VAL A 7 -5.88 14.26 4.42
C VAL A 7 -5.08 13.44 3.42
N PHE A 8 -4.05 12.76 3.92
CA PHE A 8 -3.10 12.03 3.10
C PHE A 8 -2.89 10.61 3.60
N ARG A 9 -2.81 9.67 2.66
CA ARG A 9 -2.29 8.33 2.92
C ARG A 9 -0.78 8.32 2.77
N VAL A 10 -0.10 7.75 3.76
CA VAL A 10 1.35 7.59 3.76
C VAL A 10 1.73 6.33 2.98
N TYR A 11 2.68 6.49 2.05
CA TYR A 11 3.34 5.42 1.33
C TYR A 11 4.85 5.59 1.47
N ARG A 12 5.50 4.68 2.19
CA ARG A 12 6.96 4.68 2.29
C ARG A 12 7.51 3.77 1.21
N VAL A 13 8.28 4.35 0.29
CA VAL A 13 8.76 3.68 -0.92
C VAL A 13 9.80 2.62 -0.58
N VAL A 14 11.05 3.01 -0.30
CA VAL A 14 12.15 2.10 0.06
C VAL A 14 13.18 2.83 0.90
N ASN A 15 14.00 2.09 1.66
CA ASN A 15 15.09 2.67 2.45
C ASN A 15 16.17 3.36 1.58
N ALA A 16 16.33 2.92 0.33
CA ALA A 16 17.33 3.45 -0.60
C ALA A 16 17.03 4.86 -1.10
N VAL A 17 15.76 5.31 -1.05
CA VAL A 17 15.35 6.64 -1.49
C VAL A 17 14.62 7.34 -0.34
N PRO A 18 15.25 8.33 0.33
CA PRO A 18 14.77 8.85 1.60
C PRO A 18 13.63 9.87 1.41
N HIS A 19 12.53 9.44 0.80
CA HIS A 19 11.30 10.19 0.67
C HIS A 19 10.10 9.37 1.14
N ILE A 20 9.05 10.10 1.51
CA ILE A 20 7.74 9.57 1.85
C ILE A 20 6.79 10.08 0.77
N ASN A 21 5.97 9.21 0.22
CA ASN A 21 4.89 9.63 -0.66
C ASN A 21 3.62 9.86 0.17
N LEU A 22 2.98 11.00 -0.05
CA LEU A 22 1.69 11.34 0.54
C LEU A 22 0.65 11.40 -0.58
N PHE A 23 -0.31 10.49 -0.54
CA PHE A 23 -1.43 10.48 -1.48
C PHE A 23 -2.59 11.27 -0.91
N ASP A 24 -2.97 12.37 -1.57
CA ASP A 24 -4.12 13.19 -1.24
C ASP A 24 -5.41 12.45 -1.56
N THR A 25 -6.16 12.11 -0.51
CA THR A 25 -7.35 11.25 -0.61
C THR A 25 -8.51 11.92 -1.35
N ASP A 26 -8.53 13.25 -1.40
CA ASP A 26 -9.59 14.02 -2.05
C ASP A 26 -9.20 14.42 -3.47
N ALA A 27 -7.97 14.92 -3.65
CA ALA A 27 -7.50 15.40 -4.95
C ALA A 27 -6.93 14.29 -5.85
N THR A 28 -6.76 13.07 -5.33
CA THR A 28 -6.19 11.92 -6.06
C THR A 28 -4.81 12.26 -6.64
N ARG A 29 -3.94 12.83 -5.81
CA ARG A 29 -2.60 13.31 -6.20
C ARG A 29 -1.54 12.81 -5.23
N LEU A 30 -0.40 12.39 -5.78
CA LEU A 30 0.76 12.00 -5.00
C LEU A 30 1.73 13.19 -4.81
N TYR A 31 2.25 13.32 -3.60
CA TYR A 31 3.32 14.27 -3.26
C TYR A 31 4.54 13.50 -2.75
N THR A 32 5.71 13.76 -3.34
CA THR A 32 6.99 13.30 -2.81
C THR A 32 7.43 14.26 -1.71
N VAL A 33 7.65 13.75 -0.50
CA VAL A 33 7.98 14.52 0.69
C VAL A 33 9.32 14.06 1.25
N TYR A 34 10.15 15.00 1.71
CA TYR A 34 11.42 14.64 2.38
C TYR A 34 11.17 13.70 3.56
N GLN A 35 11.97 12.65 3.71
CA GLN A 35 11.91 11.80 4.90
C GLN A 35 12.65 12.40 6.10
N SER A 36 13.62 13.28 5.87
CA SER A 36 14.51 13.81 6.91
C SER A 36 14.64 15.34 6.86
N GLY A 37 15.21 15.92 7.92
CA GLY A 37 15.42 17.36 8.04
C GLY A 37 14.43 18.06 8.98
N TYR A 38 13.67 17.30 9.77
CA TYR A 38 12.59 17.84 10.61
C TYR A 38 13.01 18.25 12.03
N GLY A 39 14.29 18.13 12.38
CA GLY A 39 14.80 18.50 13.70
C GLY A 39 14.12 17.71 14.82
N GLU A 40 13.54 18.41 15.80
CA GLU A 40 12.83 17.79 16.94
C GLU A 40 11.59 16.97 16.52
N ARG A 41 11.02 17.23 15.33
CA ARG A 41 9.88 16.46 14.80
C ARG A 41 10.29 15.17 14.08
N GLN A 42 11.59 14.96 13.85
CA GLN A 42 12.10 13.81 13.11
C GLN A 42 11.59 12.45 13.65
N PRO A 43 11.57 12.19 14.98
CA PRO A 43 11.07 10.92 15.50
C PRO A 43 9.61 10.63 15.14
N ALA A 44 8.76 11.66 15.05
CA ALA A 44 7.36 11.48 14.68
C ALA A 44 7.20 11.11 13.19
N VAL A 45 8.05 11.68 12.32
CA VAL A 45 8.11 11.37 10.89
C VAL A 45 8.70 9.98 10.63
N ASP A 46 9.73 9.61 11.39
CA ASP A 46 10.34 8.28 11.31
C ASP A 46 9.35 7.18 11.69
N ASP A 47 8.43 7.46 12.62
CA ASP A 47 7.41 6.52 13.10
C ASP A 47 6.15 6.44 12.20
N LEU A 48 6.04 7.27 11.15
CA LEU A 48 5.00 7.08 10.13
C LEU A 48 5.22 5.75 9.39
N ARG A 49 4.15 5.03 9.08
CA ARG A 49 4.17 3.75 8.35
C ARG A 49 3.35 3.83 7.07
N THR A 50 3.65 2.96 6.10
CA THR A 50 2.78 2.78 4.93
C THR A 50 1.38 2.37 5.40
N GLY A 51 0.34 3.04 4.88
CA GLY A 51 -1.05 2.83 5.28
C GLY A 51 -1.58 3.81 6.33
N ASP A 52 -0.72 4.56 7.02
CA ASP A 52 -1.14 5.63 7.93
C ASP A 52 -1.96 6.69 7.18
N LEU A 53 -3.06 7.12 7.78
CA LEU A 53 -3.86 8.26 7.35
C LEU A 53 -3.51 9.45 8.23
N VAL A 54 -3.12 10.57 7.62
CA VAL A 54 -2.72 11.77 8.35
C VAL A 54 -3.48 12.99 7.86
N GLU A 55 -3.90 13.85 8.78
CA GLU A 55 -4.19 15.25 8.45
C GLU A 55 -2.85 15.99 8.47
N ALA A 56 -2.49 16.67 7.37
CA ALA A 56 -1.18 17.30 7.26
C ALA A 56 -1.21 18.62 6.49
N THR A 57 -0.17 19.42 6.71
CA THR A 57 0.16 20.59 5.90
C THR A 57 1.53 20.39 5.27
N LEU A 58 1.59 20.47 3.94
CA LEU A 58 2.78 20.35 3.12
C LEU A 58 3.22 21.72 2.62
N GLY A 59 4.52 21.99 2.61
CA GLY A 59 5.11 23.19 2.03
C GLY A 59 6.10 22.83 0.94
N GLY A 60 6.01 23.45 -0.23
CA GLY A 60 6.87 23.16 -1.37
C GLY A 60 6.66 24.14 -2.50
N ASP A 61 7.42 24.02 -3.59
CA ASP A 61 7.19 24.84 -4.79
C ASP A 61 6.44 24.04 -5.85
N PRO A 62 5.20 24.39 -6.21
CA PRO A 62 4.45 23.64 -7.21
C PRO A 62 5.05 23.76 -8.62
N ASP A 63 5.91 24.75 -8.87
CA ASP A 63 6.57 24.97 -10.15
C ASP A 63 7.94 24.29 -10.23
N ASP A 64 8.46 23.74 -9.12
CA ASP A 64 9.70 22.96 -9.06
C ASP A 64 9.39 21.47 -8.89
N SER A 65 9.35 20.73 -10.00
CA SER A 65 9.10 19.29 -10.00
C SER A 65 10.26 18.45 -9.45
N ASP A 66 11.45 19.04 -9.30
CA ASP A 66 12.64 18.34 -8.82
C ASP A 66 12.78 18.49 -7.29
N GLU A 67 12.09 19.45 -6.68
CA GLU A 67 12.08 19.67 -5.23
C GLU A 67 10.97 18.87 -4.54
N ALA A 68 11.36 18.04 -3.56
CA ALA A 68 10.39 17.37 -2.71
C ALA A 68 9.71 18.36 -1.76
N TRP A 69 8.47 18.05 -1.39
CA TRP A 69 7.72 18.82 -0.42
C TRP A 69 8.24 18.58 1.01
N SER A 70 7.95 19.50 1.91
CA SER A 70 8.27 19.40 3.33
C SER A 70 7.00 19.22 4.15
N LEU A 71 7.02 18.28 5.10
CA LEU A 71 5.93 18.11 6.07
C LEU A 71 6.01 19.19 7.16
N LEU A 72 5.14 20.20 7.09
CA LEU A 72 5.14 21.33 8.02
C LEU A 72 4.46 20.98 9.35
N SER A 73 3.38 20.19 9.29
CA SER A 73 2.68 19.63 10.44
C SER A 73 1.89 18.39 10.02
N PHE A 74 1.64 17.49 10.96
CA PHE A 74 0.72 16.39 10.75
C PHE A 74 0.16 15.85 12.07
N GLU A 75 -1.02 15.23 11.98
CA GLU A 75 -1.65 14.42 13.03
C GLU A 75 -2.09 13.09 12.39
N ARG A 76 -1.83 11.97 13.07
CA ARG A 76 -2.29 10.65 12.61
C ARG A 76 -3.76 10.48 12.98
N LEU A 77 -4.58 10.15 11.99
CA LEU A 77 -6.01 9.93 12.14
C LEU A 77 -6.32 8.44 12.34
N ASP A 78 -5.71 7.60 11.51
CA ASP A 78 -5.98 6.16 11.45
C ASP A 78 -4.85 5.42 10.73
N ARG A 79 -4.95 4.08 10.61
CA ARG A 79 -4.03 3.25 9.85
C ARG A 79 -4.71 1.97 9.36
N VAL A 80 -4.55 1.68 8.07
CA VAL A 80 -4.67 0.29 7.56
C VAL A 80 -3.29 -0.35 7.65
N ALA A 81 -3.15 -1.42 8.41
CA ALA A 81 -1.88 -2.15 8.50
C ALA A 81 -1.57 -2.80 7.15
N MET A 82 -0.41 -2.51 6.57
CA MET A 82 -0.02 -3.01 5.24
C MET A 82 1.18 -3.93 5.34
N ASP A 83 0.96 -5.21 5.03
CA ASP A 83 1.94 -6.28 5.06
C ASP A 83 2.27 -6.76 3.64
N PHE A 84 3.49 -7.28 3.45
CA PHE A 84 3.99 -7.68 2.13
C PHE A 84 4.56 -9.10 2.15
N ALA A 85 4.07 -9.95 1.25
CA ALA A 85 4.57 -11.30 1.00
C ALA A 85 5.08 -11.40 -0.44
N VAL A 86 6.40 -11.25 -0.63
CA VAL A 86 7.07 -11.39 -1.93
C VAL A 86 7.78 -12.75 -2.03
N ASP A 87 8.06 -13.21 -3.25
CA ASP A 87 8.58 -14.57 -3.49
C ASP A 87 7.64 -15.64 -2.87
N ALA A 88 6.33 -15.37 -2.92
CA ALA A 88 5.32 -16.09 -2.16
C ALA A 88 4.27 -16.78 -3.06
N GLU A 89 3.82 -17.97 -2.67
CA GLU A 89 2.76 -18.65 -3.41
C GLU A 89 1.43 -17.89 -3.29
N ILE A 90 0.82 -17.55 -4.43
CA ILE A 90 -0.49 -16.88 -4.45
C ILE A 90 -1.60 -17.75 -3.83
N PRO A 91 -2.59 -17.15 -3.14
CA PRO A 91 -3.76 -17.88 -2.66
C PRO A 91 -4.52 -18.55 -3.81
N ALA A 92 -5.00 -19.78 -3.58
CA ALA A 92 -5.77 -20.53 -4.58
C ALA A 92 -7.04 -19.77 -5.05
N VAL A 93 -7.65 -19.00 -4.14
CA VAL A 93 -8.80 -18.14 -4.44
C VAL A 93 -8.45 -17.04 -5.46
N ALA A 94 -7.27 -16.44 -5.36
CA ALA A 94 -6.80 -15.45 -6.33
C ALA A 94 -6.51 -16.10 -7.70
N ALA A 95 -5.95 -17.31 -7.70
CA ALA A 95 -5.72 -18.05 -8.95
C ALA A 95 -7.03 -18.38 -9.69
N ALA A 96 -8.10 -18.67 -8.97
CA ALA A 96 -9.42 -18.94 -9.52
C ALA A 96 -10.13 -17.69 -10.07
N LEU A 97 -9.79 -16.50 -9.55
CA LEU A 97 -10.33 -15.23 -9.99
C LEU A 97 -9.75 -14.73 -11.32
N TRP A 98 -8.55 -15.18 -11.69
CA TRP A 98 -7.87 -14.64 -12.86
C TRP A 98 -8.42 -15.19 -14.17
N GLU A 99 -8.74 -14.29 -15.10
CA GLU A 99 -9.08 -14.61 -16.48
C GLU A 99 -8.09 -13.94 -17.45
N PRO A 100 -7.63 -14.63 -18.51
CA PRO A 100 -6.80 -14.00 -19.54
C PRO A 100 -7.50 -12.79 -20.18
N GLY A 101 -6.81 -11.64 -20.18
CA GLY A 101 -7.35 -10.40 -20.73
C GLY A 101 -8.06 -9.50 -19.72
N LEU A 102 -8.03 -9.82 -18.42
CA LEU A 102 -8.51 -8.94 -17.36
C LEU A 102 -7.72 -7.61 -17.37
N GLU A 103 -8.42 -6.49 -17.58
CA GLU A 103 -7.83 -5.14 -17.63
C GLU A 103 -8.04 -4.33 -16.34
N ARG A 104 -8.93 -4.78 -15.46
CA ARG A 104 -9.27 -4.13 -14.19
C ARG A 104 -9.18 -5.12 -13.04
N PRO A 105 -9.03 -4.65 -11.79
CA PRO A 105 -9.08 -5.55 -10.64
C PRO A 105 -10.37 -6.38 -10.61
N ALA A 106 -10.24 -7.64 -10.24
CA ALA A 106 -11.35 -8.54 -9.94
C ALA A 106 -11.25 -8.99 -8.49
N SER A 107 -12.37 -9.27 -7.85
CA SER A 107 -12.39 -9.60 -6.43
C SER A 107 -13.38 -10.71 -6.08
N THR A 108 -13.15 -11.31 -4.91
CA THR A 108 -14.10 -12.20 -4.25
C THR A 108 -14.02 -12.04 -2.75
N VAL A 109 -15.18 -12.16 -2.11
CA VAL A 109 -15.32 -12.09 -0.66
C VAL A 109 -14.87 -13.42 -0.05
N LEU A 110 -14.13 -13.33 1.04
CA LEU A 110 -13.73 -14.44 1.89
C LEU A 110 -14.60 -14.43 3.14
N GLU A 111 -14.98 -15.62 3.58
CA GLU A 111 -15.85 -15.80 4.74
C GLU A 111 -15.10 -16.51 5.88
N GLU A 112 -15.40 -16.07 7.10
CA GLU A 112 -15.02 -16.75 8.34
C GLU A 112 -16.31 -17.06 9.10
N ASN A 113 -16.52 -18.33 9.48
CA ASN A 113 -17.71 -18.76 10.21
C ASN A 113 -19.07 -18.35 9.56
N GLY A 114 -19.07 -18.13 8.24
CA GLY A 114 -20.25 -17.69 7.45
C GLY A 114 -20.47 -16.17 7.42
N GLU A 115 -19.54 -15.39 7.96
CA GLU A 115 -19.51 -13.94 7.93
C GLU A 115 -18.48 -13.44 6.91
N GLN A 116 -18.79 -12.34 6.22
CA GLN A 116 -17.95 -11.77 5.18
C GLN A 116 -16.92 -10.84 5.83
N VAL A 117 -15.67 -11.30 5.95
CA VAL A 117 -14.65 -10.61 6.78
C VAL A 117 -13.44 -10.14 5.99
N ALA A 118 -13.27 -10.58 4.74
CA ALA A 118 -12.17 -10.11 3.91
C ALA A 118 -12.53 -10.13 2.43
N GLU A 119 -11.81 -9.38 1.62
CA GLU A 119 -11.96 -9.39 0.18
C GLU A 119 -10.60 -9.57 -0.50
N CYS A 120 -10.51 -10.59 -1.36
CA CYS A 120 -9.33 -10.92 -2.13
C CYS A 120 -9.43 -10.30 -3.52
N PHE A 121 -8.44 -9.50 -3.89
CA PHE A 121 -8.34 -8.81 -5.17
C PHE A 121 -7.19 -9.36 -6.00
N VAL A 122 -7.44 -9.49 -7.30
CA VAL A 122 -6.41 -9.76 -8.30
C VAL A 122 -6.18 -8.47 -9.09
N GLN A 123 -4.97 -7.93 -9.01
CA GLN A 123 -4.54 -6.70 -9.69
C GLN A 123 -3.75 -7.05 -10.96
N PRO A 124 -4.29 -6.80 -12.17
CA PRO A 124 -3.51 -6.95 -13.41
C PRO A 124 -2.22 -6.11 -13.37
N ARG A 125 -1.11 -6.68 -13.86
CA ARG A 125 0.17 -5.96 -14.00
C ARG A 125 0.22 -5.03 -15.19
N ALA A 126 -0.50 -5.34 -16.27
CA ALA A 126 -0.47 -4.57 -17.53
C ALA A 126 -0.64 -3.04 -17.37
N PRO A 127 -1.55 -2.52 -16.51
CA PRO A 127 -1.67 -1.08 -16.29
C PRO A 127 -0.62 -0.49 -15.33
N LEU A 128 0.18 -1.32 -14.64
CA LEU A 128 1.14 -0.85 -13.64
C LEU A 128 2.47 -0.45 -14.28
N PRO A 129 3.14 0.59 -13.77
CA PRO A 129 4.50 0.94 -14.19
C PRO A 129 5.45 -0.25 -14.09
N GLY A 130 6.07 -0.62 -15.21
CA GLY A 130 6.97 -1.77 -15.29
C GLY A 130 6.33 -3.12 -14.98
N GLY A 131 5.00 -3.19 -14.83
CA GLY A 131 4.30 -4.40 -14.35
C GLY A 131 4.55 -4.74 -12.87
N ALA A 132 5.18 -3.84 -12.11
CA ALA A 132 5.67 -4.12 -10.76
C ALA A 132 4.58 -3.88 -9.71
N PHE A 133 3.96 -4.95 -9.19
CA PHE A 133 2.83 -4.81 -8.27
C PHE A 133 3.21 -4.24 -6.91
N VAL A 134 4.03 -4.96 -6.12
CA VAL A 134 4.44 -4.47 -4.79
C VAL A 134 5.18 -3.13 -4.86
N PRO A 135 6.11 -2.90 -5.80
CA PRO A 135 6.68 -1.56 -6.00
C PRO A 135 5.64 -0.47 -6.29
N SER A 136 4.59 -0.76 -7.06
CA SER A 136 3.49 0.18 -7.32
C SER A 136 2.64 0.46 -6.07
N VAL A 137 2.45 -0.53 -5.21
CA VAL A 137 1.75 -0.35 -3.92
C VAL A 137 2.57 0.56 -3.00
N LEU A 138 3.86 0.27 -2.82
CA LEU A 138 4.77 1.03 -1.97
C LEU A 138 4.97 2.48 -2.40
N THR A 139 4.74 2.76 -3.69
CA THR A 139 4.82 4.11 -4.26
C THR A 139 3.48 4.83 -4.32
N GLY A 140 2.38 4.20 -3.88
CA GLY A 140 1.04 4.80 -3.93
C GLY A 140 0.50 4.96 -5.35
N LEU A 141 0.96 4.12 -6.29
CA LEU A 141 0.57 4.15 -7.70
C LEU A 141 -0.58 3.16 -8.01
N VAL A 142 -0.91 2.27 -7.09
CA VAL A 142 -2.14 1.47 -7.14
C VAL A 142 -3.29 2.31 -6.57
N PRO A 143 -4.42 2.49 -7.29
CA PRO A 143 -5.55 3.26 -6.80
C PRO A 143 -6.31 2.47 -5.72
N MET A 144 -5.91 2.64 -4.46
CA MET A 144 -6.45 1.85 -3.34
C MET A 144 -7.39 2.63 -2.41
N GLU A 145 -7.40 3.97 -2.42
CA GLU A 145 -8.12 4.73 -1.38
C GLU A 145 -9.61 4.39 -1.26
N SER A 146 -10.30 4.10 -2.37
CA SER A 146 -11.68 3.62 -2.31
C SER A 146 -11.80 2.28 -1.57
N LEU A 147 -10.87 1.35 -1.79
CA LEU A 147 -10.83 0.05 -1.11
C LEU A 147 -10.41 0.16 0.35
N LEU A 148 -9.55 1.13 0.68
CA LEU A 148 -9.12 1.42 2.06
C LEU A 148 -10.17 2.19 2.85
N THR A 149 -11.22 2.68 2.21
CA THR A 149 -12.36 3.34 2.85
C THR A 149 -13.52 2.37 3.07
N GLU A 150 -13.81 1.53 2.07
CA GLU A 150 -14.91 0.56 2.14
C GLU A 150 -14.64 -0.59 1.17
N LEU A 151 -14.74 -1.83 1.66
CA LEU A 151 -14.65 -3.02 0.83
C LEU A 151 -15.94 -3.21 0.04
N PRO A 152 -15.91 -3.22 -1.31
CA PRO A 152 -17.12 -3.20 -2.14
C PRO A 152 -18.00 -4.44 -1.96
N GLY A 153 -17.43 -5.59 -1.61
CA GLY A 153 -18.19 -6.82 -1.37
C GLY A 153 -18.85 -6.87 0.00
N ILE A 154 -18.39 -6.08 0.98
CA ILE A 154 -18.72 -6.20 2.40
C ILE A 154 -19.44 -4.95 2.93
N GLY A 155 -19.03 -3.76 2.49
CA GLY A 155 -19.55 -2.47 2.97
C GLY A 155 -18.88 -1.96 4.25
N GLU A 156 -17.72 -2.52 4.62
CA GLU A 156 -16.96 -2.14 5.82
C GLU A 156 -15.51 -1.74 5.46
N PRO A 157 -14.88 -0.83 6.22
CA PRO A 157 -13.49 -0.48 6.02
C PRO A 157 -12.56 -1.63 6.41
N PRO A 158 -11.43 -1.81 5.70
CA PRO A 158 -10.41 -2.74 6.12
C PRO A 158 -9.57 -2.18 7.27
N THR A 159 -9.10 -3.05 8.16
CA THR A 159 -8.07 -2.73 9.17
C THR A 159 -6.68 -3.19 8.76
N ASP A 160 -6.62 -4.24 7.94
CA ASP A 160 -5.38 -4.88 7.51
C ASP A 160 -5.42 -5.19 6.00
N ALA A 161 -4.27 -5.14 5.36
CA ALA A 161 -4.08 -5.48 3.96
C ALA A 161 -2.78 -6.26 3.79
N ILE A 162 -2.85 -7.40 3.10
CA ILE A 162 -1.68 -8.21 2.74
C ILE A 162 -1.51 -8.19 1.23
N PHE A 163 -0.37 -7.70 0.77
CA PHE A 163 0.02 -7.65 -0.63
C PHE A 163 0.94 -8.82 -0.96
N ILE A 164 0.49 -9.70 -1.86
CA ILE A 164 1.15 -10.96 -2.19
C ILE A 164 1.62 -10.91 -3.64
N ASP A 165 2.91 -11.15 -3.84
CA ASP A 165 3.55 -11.22 -5.15
C ASP A 165 4.39 -12.52 -5.24
N PRO A 166 4.18 -13.35 -6.27
CA PRO A 166 4.97 -14.56 -6.47
C PRO A 166 6.41 -14.30 -6.90
N ASP A 167 6.73 -13.09 -7.29
CA ASP A 167 8.06 -12.71 -7.74
C ASP A 167 8.66 -11.67 -6.76
N PRO A 168 9.99 -11.64 -6.62
CA PRO A 168 10.64 -10.60 -5.84
C PRO A 168 10.47 -9.21 -6.49
N PRO A 169 10.57 -8.12 -5.72
CA PRO A 169 10.32 -6.76 -6.21
C PRO A 169 11.30 -6.27 -7.29
N ASP A 170 12.48 -6.89 -7.37
CA ASP A 170 13.56 -6.59 -8.33
C ASP A 170 13.60 -7.58 -9.51
N ALA A 171 12.55 -8.39 -9.70
CA ALA A 171 12.48 -9.36 -10.78
C ALA A 171 12.52 -8.69 -12.17
N ASP A 172 13.39 -9.19 -13.05
CA ASP A 172 13.45 -8.78 -14.46
C ASP A 172 12.18 -9.15 -15.26
N SER A 173 11.42 -10.13 -14.77
CA SER A 173 10.18 -10.61 -15.36
C SER A 173 9.29 -11.29 -14.32
N TYR A 174 7.98 -11.19 -14.50
CA TYR A 174 7.01 -11.74 -13.55
C TYR A 174 6.46 -13.09 -14.02
N SER A 175 6.41 -14.07 -13.11
CA SER A 175 5.85 -15.41 -13.33
C SER A 175 4.34 -15.40 -13.49
N ARG A 176 3.66 -14.37 -12.96
CA ARG A 176 2.20 -14.18 -13.08
C ARG A 176 1.85 -12.81 -13.68
N PRO A 177 0.76 -12.72 -14.45
CA PRO A 177 0.31 -11.45 -15.05
C PRO A 177 -0.44 -10.52 -14.06
N TYR A 178 -0.47 -10.86 -12.77
CA TYR A 178 -1.14 -10.12 -11.72
C TYR A 178 -0.40 -10.24 -10.38
N GLY A 179 -0.68 -9.29 -9.48
CA GLY A 179 -0.43 -9.43 -8.04
C GLY A 179 -1.74 -9.58 -7.27
N VAL A 180 -1.66 -9.85 -5.97
CA VAL A 180 -2.83 -10.11 -5.12
C VAL A 180 -2.83 -9.17 -3.92
N ALA A 181 -4.00 -8.62 -3.59
CA ALA A 181 -4.21 -7.92 -2.33
C ALA A 181 -5.35 -8.63 -1.58
N VAL A 182 -5.17 -8.91 -0.30
CA VAL A 182 -6.25 -9.40 0.57
C VAL A 182 -6.46 -8.37 1.66
N LEU A 183 -7.66 -7.80 1.71
CA LEU A 183 -8.02 -6.75 2.66
C LEU A 183 -9.00 -7.34 3.66
N PHE A 184 -8.77 -7.09 4.95
CA PHE A 184 -9.45 -7.72 6.07
C PHE A 184 -10.20 -6.66 6.89
N THR A 185 -11.43 -6.94 7.28
CA THR A 185 -12.17 -6.12 8.25
C THR A 185 -11.71 -6.43 9.68
N ALA A 186 -12.22 -5.67 10.64
CA ALA A 186 -11.91 -5.85 12.06
C ALA A 186 -12.37 -7.20 12.63
N GLU A 187 -13.29 -7.90 11.95
CA GLU A 187 -13.84 -9.18 12.41
C GLU A 187 -13.09 -10.40 11.83
N ALA A 188 -12.03 -10.18 11.03
CA ALA A 188 -11.30 -11.23 10.33
C ALA A 188 -10.18 -11.89 11.17
N ASP A 189 -10.34 -11.98 12.49
CA ASP A 189 -9.25 -12.34 13.42
C ASP A 189 -8.60 -13.70 13.09
N GLU A 190 -9.39 -14.75 12.86
CA GLU A 190 -8.85 -16.10 12.61
C GLU A 190 -8.24 -16.18 11.20
N LEU A 191 -8.93 -15.67 10.19
CA LEU A 191 -8.49 -15.67 8.80
C LEU A 191 -7.22 -14.82 8.59
N LEU A 192 -7.14 -13.65 9.23
CA LEU A 192 -5.93 -12.82 9.21
C LEU A 192 -4.75 -13.55 9.86
N ALA A 193 -4.98 -14.23 10.99
CA ALA A 193 -3.96 -15.03 11.65
C ALA A 193 -3.46 -16.18 10.75
N GLU A 194 -4.37 -16.88 10.06
CA GLU A 194 -4.01 -17.92 9.09
C GLU A 194 -3.14 -17.37 7.95
N PHE A 195 -3.49 -16.21 7.39
CA PHE A 195 -2.69 -15.57 6.35
C PHE A 195 -1.31 -15.13 6.87
N ARG A 196 -1.25 -14.54 8.06
CA ARG A 196 0.02 -14.15 8.69
C ARG A 196 0.93 -15.35 8.95
N GLU A 197 0.39 -16.45 9.47
CA GLU A 197 1.14 -17.69 9.66
C GLU A 197 1.60 -18.27 8.32
N ARG A 198 0.72 -18.32 7.32
CA ARG A 198 1.04 -18.85 5.98
C ARG A 198 2.21 -18.14 5.30
N TYR A 199 2.32 -16.83 5.50
CA TYR A 199 3.34 -15.98 4.86
C TYR A 199 4.46 -15.54 5.80
N ASP A 200 4.56 -16.12 7.01
CA ASP A 200 5.56 -15.77 8.03
C ASP A 200 5.60 -14.24 8.33
N LEU A 201 4.44 -13.60 8.36
CA LEU A 201 4.34 -12.14 8.51
C LEU A 201 4.45 -11.72 9.99
N PRO A 202 5.25 -10.69 10.31
CA PRO A 202 5.38 -10.20 11.67
C PRO A 202 4.11 -9.44 12.09
N ALA A 203 3.73 -9.54 13.37
CA ALA A 203 2.51 -8.89 13.86
C ALA A 203 2.61 -7.35 13.96
N ASP A 204 3.79 -6.79 14.26
CA ASP A 204 3.96 -5.37 14.60
C ASP A 204 5.20 -4.70 13.94
N ALA A 205 5.80 -5.35 12.94
CA ALA A 205 7.01 -4.85 12.29
C ALA A 205 6.75 -4.39 10.87
N ASP A 206 7.49 -3.38 10.43
CA ASP A 206 7.56 -3.01 9.01
C ASP A 206 8.27 -4.15 8.25
N ASN A 207 7.55 -4.79 7.33
CA ASN A 207 8.03 -5.91 6.51
C ASN A 207 8.14 -5.54 5.02
N ARG A 208 8.12 -4.24 4.68
CA ARG A 208 8.29 -3.80 3.30
C ARG A 208 9.59 -4.40 2.73
N PRO A 209 9.54 -5.03 1.54
CA PRO A 209 10.73 -5.62 0.97
C PRO A 209 11.74 -4.54 0.61
N GLU A 210 13.02 -4.83 0.82
CA GLU A 210 14.11 -3.98 0.34
C GLU A 210 14.29 -4.21 -1.17
N TYR A 211 14.30 -3.14 -1.96
CA TYR A 211 14.70 -3.19 -3.36
C TYR A 211 15.25 -1.83 -3.80
N ASP A 212 16.10 -1.84 -4.83
CA ASP A 212 16.58 -0.61 -5.43
C ASP A 212 15.78 -0.26 -6.69
N PRO A 213 14.90 0.74 -6.64
CA PRO A 213 14.12 1.17 -7.82
C PRO A 213 14.98 1.74 -8.95
N TYR A 214 16.25 2.09 -8.69
CA TYR A 214 17.18 2.67 -9.65
C TYR A 214 18.32 1.72 -10.05
N GLY A 215 18.44 0.56 -9.41
CA GLY A 215 19.48 -0.44 -9.69
C GLY A 215 20.92 0.08 -9.56
N LEU A 216 21.16 0.94 -8.56
CA LEU A 216 22.43 1.59 -8.23
C LEU A 216 23.32 0.78 -7.26
#